data_AF-A0A363NZL6-F1
#
_entry.id   AF-A0A363NZL6-F1
#
_cell.length_a   1.000
_cell.length_b   1.000
_cell.length_c   1.000
_cell.angle_alpha   90.00
_cell.angle_beta   90.00
_cell.angle_gamma   90.00
#
_symmetry.space_group_name_H-M   'P 1'
#
loop_
_entity.id
_entity.type
_entity.pdbx_description
1 polymer ?
#
loop_
_entity_poly.entity_id
_entity_poly.type
_entity_poly.pdbx_seq_one_letter_code
_entity_poly.pdbx_strand_id
1 'polypeptide(L)'
;MPELLFTLLIKFLPSHYHIIDSFRNDDDFLAVLLLMGSFVFLALTVISILLGLLFVATIILLISAGIISTSVIVGLQQRSVTKGFKTLFLSSAIVGSTIVSVIFCIFLNAVYDWHSNNMAILIGIGLGIVLGIGLGLLAFKAMTGLVRFLTNKYRK
;
A
#
# COMPACT_ATOMS: atom_id res chain seq x y z
N MET A 1 37.74 13.52 26.77
CA MET A 1 36.89 12.53 26.06
C MET A 1 36.71 11.18 26.77
N PRO A 2 37.69 10.58 27.46
CA PRO A 2 37.46 9.28 28.14
C PRO A 2 36.58 9.37 29.40
N GLU A 3 36.61 10.50 30.11
CA GLU A 3 35.79 10.80 31.30
C GLU A 3 34.28 10.70 31.05
N LEU A 4 33.81 11.14 29.87
CA LEU A 4 32.39 11.14 29.49
C LEU A 4 31.85 9.74 29.25
N LEU A 5 32.69 8.87 28.68
CA LEU A 5 32.38 7.46 28.44
C LEU A 5 32.33 6.68 29.75
N PHE A 6 33.26 6.96 30.67
CA PHE A 6 33.29 6.34 32.00
C PHE A 6 32.08 6.75 32.85
N THR A 7 31.67 8.02 32.78
CA THR A 7 30.49 8.53 33.50
C THR A 7 29.19 7.94 32.96
N LEU A 8 29.06 7.77 31.64
CA LEU A 8 27.91 7.10 31.02
C LEU A 8 27.83 5.61 31.39
N LEU A 9 28.98 4.93 31.49
CA LEU A 9 29.06 3.51 31.85
C LEU A 9 28.70 3.26 33.32
N ILE A 10 29.14 4.15 34.23
CA ILE A 10 28.75 4.09 35.65
C ILE A 10 27.26 4.42 35.85
N LYS A 11 26.67 5.30 35.02
CA LYS A 11 25.25 5.65 35.11
C LYS A 11 24.32 4.51 34.64
N PHE A 12 24.83 3.55 33.87
CA PHE A 12 24.11 2.33 33.49
C PHE A 12 24.19 1.23 34.57
N LEU A 13 25.22 1.22 35.41
CA LEU A 13 25.42 0.26 36.49
C LEU A 13 24.28 0.19 37.56
N PRO A 14 23.64 1.31 38.00
CA PRO A 14 22.55 1.22 38.98
C PRO A 14 21.27 0.59 38.41
N SER A 15 21.09 0.54 37.09
CA SER A 15 20.00 -0.25 36.49
C SER A 15 20.19 -1.76 36.71
N HIS A 16 21.45 -2.20 36.83
CA HIS A 16 21.78 -3.61 37.05
C HIS A 16 21.45 -4.08 38.47
N TYR A 17 21.61 -3.23 39.48
CA TYR A 17 21.26 -3.57 40.86
C TYR A 17 19.75 -3.76 41.06
N HIS A 18 18.91 -2.91 40.44
CA HIS A 18 17.46 -3.08 40.49
C HIS A 18 16.96 -4.36 39.79
N ILE A 19 17.65 -4.79 38.74
CA ILE A 19 17.32 -6.04 38.03
C ILE A 19 17.66 -7.25 38.92
N ILE A 20 18.78 -7.23 39.65
CA ILE A 20 19.24 -8.35 40.50
C ILE A 20 18.36 -8.51 41.75
N ASP A 21 17.94 -7.42 42.40
CA ASP A 21 17.02 -7.49 43.56
C ASP A 21 15.58 -7.85 43.15
N SER A 22 15.15 -7.53 41.92
CA SER A 22 13.82 -7.92 41.42
C SER A 22 13.65 -9.44 41.27
N PHE A 23 14.74 -10.21 41.05
CA PHE A 23 14.65 -11.68 41.01
C PHE A 23 14.41 -12.33 42.39
N ARG A 24 14.53 -11.55 43.47
CA ARG A 24 14.32 -12.02 44.83
C ARG A 24 12.89 -11.74 45.33
N ASN A 25 12.17 -10.83 44.67
CA ASN A 25 10.79 -10.47 44.98
C ASN A 25 9.89 -10.84 43.80
N ASP A 26 9.01 -11.84 43.98
CA ASP A 26 8.22 -12.41 42.90
C ASP A 26 7.34 -11.36 42.18
N ASP A 27 6.86 -10.35 42.91
CA ASP A 27 6.04 -9.26 42.39
C ASP A 27 6.83 -8.32 41.45
N ASP A 28 8.08 -8.01 41.79
CA ASP A 28 8.95 -7.15 40.98
C ASP A 28 9.43 -7.90 39.73
N PHE A 29 9.73 -9.20 39.87
CA PHE A 29 10.04 -10.07 38.74
C PHE A 29 8.90 -10.12 37.73
N LEU A 30 7.66 -10.29 38.21
CA LEU A 30 6.48 -10.35 37.36
C LEU A 30 6.21 -9.02 36.67
N ALA A 31 6.38 -7.89 37.38
CA ALA A 31 6.25 -6.55 36.80
C ALA A 31 7.30 -6.29 35.70
N VAL A 32 8.57 -6.66 35.92
CA VAL A 32 9.64 -6.52 34.94
C VAL A 32 9.41 -7.42 33.73
N LEU A 33 8.95 -8.66 33.94
CA LEU A 33 8.62 -9.60 32.86
C LEU A 33 7.47 -9.06 31.99
N LEU A 34 6.42 -8.51 32.61
CA LEU A 34 5.26 -7.97 31.92
C LEU A 34 5.62 -6.70 31.14
N LEU A 35 6.46 -5.84 31.72
CA LEU A 35 6.95 -4.63 31.06
C LEU A 35 7.85 -4.96 29.86
N MET A 36 8.77 -5.91 30.01
CA MET A 36 9.63 -6.38 28.91
C MET A 36 8.80 -7.06 27.81
N GLY A 37 7.83 -7.90 28.19
CA GLY A 37 6.92 -8.56 27.25
C GLY A 37 6.06 -7.56 26.47
N SER A 38 5.53 -6.54 27.15
CA SER A 38 4.77 -5.45 26.53
C SER A 38 5.63 -4.66 25.53
N PHE A 39 6.88 -4.35 25.89
CA PHE A 39 7.80 -3.63 25.02
C PHE A 39 8.14 -4.43 23.75
N VAL A 40 8.42 -5.74 23.89
CA VAL A 40 8.68 -6.62 22.75
C VAL A 40 7.46 -6.74 21.85
N PHE A 41 6.26 -6.87 22.43
CA PHE A 41 5.01 -6.94 21.67
C PHE A 41 4.75 -5.65 20.87
N LEU A 42 4.99 -4.49 21.48
CA LEU A 42 4.87 -3.19 20.81
C LEU A 42 5.89 -3.08 19.66
N ALA A 43 7.15 -3.44 19.91
CA ALA A 43 8.20 -3.44 18.88
C ALA A 43 7.84 -4.34 17.69
N LEU A 44 7.36 -5.56 17.94
CA LEU A 44 6.91 -6.49 16.91
C LEU A 44 5.71 -5.96 16.12
N THR A 45 4.77 -5.30 16.80
CA THR A 45 3.61 -4.68 16.15
C THR A 45 4.04 -3.57 15.19
N VAL A 46 4.95 -2.69 15.63
CA VAL A 46 5.49 -1.60 14.78
C VAL A 46 6.24 -2.16 13.58
N ILE A 47 7.10 -3.17 13.79
CA ILE A 47 7.85 -3.83 12.70
C ILE A 47 6.87 -4.46 11.69
N SER A 48 5.82 -5.11 12.16
CA SER A 48 4.82 -5.75 11.30
C SER A 48 4.07 -4.73 10.44
N ILE A 49 3.67 -3.60 11.02
CA ILE A 49 3.02 -2.50 10.29
C ILE A 49 3.95 -1.91 9.24
N LEU A 50 5.21 -1.65 9.61
CA LEU A 50 6.23 -1.14 8.67
C LEU A 50 6.46 -2.11 7.51
N LEU A 51 6.56 -3.41 7.79
CA LEU A 51 6.76 -4.43 6.78
C LEU A 51 5.54 -4.56 5.85
N GLY A 52 4.32 -4.49 6.40
CA GLY A 52 3.09 -4.46 5.62
C GLY A 52 2.99 -3.25 4.70
N LEU A 53 3.34 -2.06 5.22
CA LEU A 53 3.36 -0.83 4.42
C LEU A 53 4.41 -0.90 3.30
N LEU A 54 5.60 -1.42 3.60
CA LEU A 54 6.66 -1.62 2.61
C LEU A 54 6.19 -2.56 1.49
N PHE A 55 5.53 -3.67 1.85
CA PHE A 55 5.01 -4.63 0.88
C PHE A 55 3.98 -3.99 -0.07
N VAL A 56 3.01 -3.25 0.48
CA VAL A 56 2.01 -2.53 -0.34
C VAL A 56 2.68 -1.50 -1.26
N ALA A 57 3.64 -0.74 -0.74
CA ALA A 57 4.38 0.24 -1.54
C ALA A 57 5.14 -0.42 -2.70
N THR A 58 5.79 -1.57 -2.45
CA THR A 58 6.48 -2.33 -3.50
C THR A 58 5.52 -2.80 -4.58
N ILE A 59 4.33 -3.29 -4.23
CA ILE A 59 3.32 -3.70 -5.22
C ILE A 59 2.90 -2.53 -6.11
N ILE A 60 2.61 -1.37 -5.52
CA ILE A 60 2.22 -0.17 -6.28
C ILE A 60 3.34 0.25 -7.25
N LEU A 61 4.59 0.24 -6.79
CA LEU A 61 5.75 0.52 -7.63
C LEU A 61 5.89 -0.49 -8.77
N LEU A 62 5.67 -1.77 -8.51
CA LEU A 62 5.76 -2.81 -9.53
C LEU A 62 4.68 -2.64 -10.61
N ILE A 63 3.44 -2.37 -10.21
CA ILE A 63 2.31 -2.14 -11.12
C ILE A 63 2.58 -0.91 -11.99
N SER A 64 2.97 0.21 -11.37
CA SER A 64 3.25 1.45 -12.09
C SER A 64 4.45 1.30 -13.05
N ALA A 65 5.54 0.65 -12.62
CA ALA A 65 6.68 0.34 -13.47
C ALA A 65 6.29 -0.56 -14.65
N GLY A 66 5.42 -1.56 -14.43
CA GLY A 66 4.92 -2.44 -15.50
C GLY A 66 4.10 -1.68 -16.54
N ILE A 67 3.18 -0.81 -16.10
CA ILE A 67 2.38 0.05 -16.98
C ILE A 67 3.27 0.98 -17.80
N ILE A 68 4.23 1.65 -17.15
CA ILE A 68 5.16 2.56 -17.83
C ILE A 68 6.01 1.78 -18.84
N SER A 69 6.62 0.67 -18.43
CA SER A 69 7.47 -0.16 -19.29
C SER A 69 6.74 -0.64 -20.55
N THR A 70 5.56 -1.22 -20.39
CA THR A 70 4.73 -1.69 -21.53
C THR A 70 4.35 -0.55 -22.47
N SER A 71 4.00 0.63 -21.94
CA SER A 71 3.67 1.79 -22.77
C SER A 71 4.84 2.32 -23.59
N VAL A 72 6.05 2.33 -23.01
CA VAL A 72 7.28 2.76 -23.68
C VAL A 72 7.65 1.78 -24.78
N ILE A 73 7.59 0.47 -24.51
CA ILE A 73 7.87 -0.58 -25.50
C ILE A 73 6.92 -0.47 -26.70
N VAL A 74 5.62 -0.34 -26.46
CA VAL A 74 4.63 -0.20 -27.54
C VAL A 74 4.83 1.11 -28.32
N GLY A 75 5.20 2.20 -27.64
CA GLY A 75 5.54 3.48 -28.27
C GLY A 75 6.75 3.38 -29.20
N LEU A 76 7.81 2.68 -28.77
CA LEU A 76 9.01 2.43 -29.56
C LEU A 76 8.74 1.49 -30.74
N GLN A 77 8.05 0.38 -30.51
CA GLN A 77 7.75 -0.63 -31.53
C GLN A 77 6.90 -0.04 -32.66
N GLN A 78 5.90 0.77 -32.32
CA GLN A 78 5.02 1.38 -33.32
C GLN A 78 5.51 2.77 -33.79
N ARG A 79 6.72 3.19 -33.37
CA ARG A 79 7.35 4.50 -33.67
C ARG A 79 6.39 5.68 -33.51
N SER A 80 5.52 5.62 -32.51
CA SER A 80 4.46 6.62 -32.30
C SER A 80 4.18 6.81 -30.82
N VAL A 81 4.47 8.03 -30.35
CA VAL A 81 4.17 8.48 -28.98
C VAL A 81 2.67 8.35 -28.68
N THR A 82 1.82 8.62 -29.67
CA THR A 82 0.36 8.51 -29.55
C THR A 82 -0.09 7.08 -29.22
N LYS A 83 0.55 6.06 -29.80
CA LYS A 83 0.20 4.66 -29.58
C LYS A 83 0.72 4.14 -28.25
N GLY A 84 1.91 4.58 -27.82
CA GLY A 84 2.41 4.32 -26.47
C GLY A 84 1.52 4.93 -25.39
N PHE A 85 1.12 6.19 -25.55
CA PHE A 85 0.26 6.90 -24.60
C PHE A 85 -1.15 6.30 -24.49
N LYS A 86 -1.74 5.86 -25.62
CA LYS A 86 -3.00 5.09 -25.61
C LYS A 86 -2.88 3.81 -24.78
N THR A 87 -1.74 3.11 -24.88
CA THR A 87 -1.49 1.87 -24.14
C THR A 87 -1.31 2.13 -22.65
N LEU A 88 -0.58 3.19 -22.27
CA LEU A 88 -0.44 3.63 -20.88
C LEU A 88 -1.82 3.88 -20.26
N PHE A 89 -2.66 4.61 -20.99
CA PHE A 89 -3.98 4.98 -20.51
C PHE A 89 -4.94 3.79 -20.38
N LEU A 90 -4.94 2.91 -21.37
CA LEU A 90 -5.80 1.73 -21.36
C LEU A 90 -5.40 0.79 -20.21
N SER A 91 -4.10 0.54 -20.04
CA SER A 91 -3.59 -0.33 -18.97
C SER A 91 -3.85 0.26 -17.58
N SER A 92 -3.66 1.57 -17.39
CA SER A 92 -4.00 2.22 -16.11
C SER A 92 -5.50 2.23 -15.82
N ALA A 93 -6.34 2.41 -16.85
CA ALA A 93 -7.79 2.34 -16.72
C ALA A 93 -8.26 0.93 -16.34
N ILE A 94 -7.70 -0.12 -16.95
CA ILE A 94 -8.01 -1.51 -16.59
C ILE A 94 -7.67 -1.76 -15.12
N VAL A 95 -6.43 -1.47 -14.70
CA VAL A 95 -6.00 -1.67 -13.31
C VAL A 95 -6.86 -0.86 -12.34
N GLY A 96 -7.13 0.41 -12.63
CA GLY A 96 -7.99 1.27 -11.81
C GLY A 96 -9.41 0.72 -11.69
N SER A 97 -10.00 0.26 -12.80
CA SER A 97 -11.35 -0.32 -12.79
C SER A 97 -11.44 -1.62 -11.99
N THR A 98 -10.41 -2.48 -12.07
CA THR A 98 -10.34 -3.71 -11.27
C THR A 98 -10.31 -3.39 -9.78
N ILE A 99 -9.48 -2.43 -9.35
CA ILE A 99 -9.38 -2.03 -7.94
C ILE A 99 -10.72 -1.51 -7.42
N VAL A 100 -11.36 -0.59 -8.15
CA VAL A 100 -12.66 -0.03 -7.76
C VAL A 100 -13.74 -1.10 -7.70
N SER A 101 -13.76 -2.01 -8.69
CA SER A 101 -14.73 -3.11 -8.74
C SER A 101 -14.56 -4.09 -7.57
N VAL A 102 -13.33 -4.46 -7.21
CA VAL A 102 -13.07 -5.35 -6.06
C VAL A 102 -13.51 -4.68 -4.75
N ILE A 103 -13.17 -3.41 -4.53
CA ILE A 103 -13.60 -2.67 -3.32
C ILE A 103 -15.13 -2.64 -3.23
N PHE A 104 -15.80 -2.36 -4.35
CA PHE A 104 -17.26 -2.34 -4.39
C PHE A 104 -17.88 -3.72 -4.14
N CYS A 105 -17.27 -4.79 -4.65
CA CYS A 105 -17.72 -6.15 -4.42
C CYS A 105 -17.58 -6.56 -2.95
N ILE A 106 -16.47 -6.20 -2.29
CA ILE A 106 -16.28 -6.42 -0.85
C ILE A 106 -17.35 -5.65 -0.05
N PHE A 107 -17.64 -4.40 -0.43
CA PHE A 107 -18.67 -3.60 0.21
C PHE A 107 -20.07 -4.23 0.07
N LEU A 108 -20.44 -4.68 -1.13
CA LEU A 108 -21.72 -5.36 -1.35
C LEU A 108 -21.82 -6.69 -0.59
N ASN A 109 -20.73 -7.45 -0.53
CA ASN A 109 -20.70 -8.69 0.23
C ASN A 109 -20.91 -8.43 1.73
N ALA A 110 -20.36 -7.33 2.27
CA ALA A 110 -20.58 -6.93 3.66
C ALA A 110 -22.04 -6.53 3.96
N VAL A 111 -22.80 -6.05 2.97
CA VAL A 111 -24.19 -5.61 3.14
C VAL A 111 -25.19 -6.74 2.91
N TYR A 112 -24.97 -7.59 1.91
CA TYR A 112 -25.93 -8.60 1.46
C TYR A 112 -25.56 -10.04 1.83
N ASP A 113 -24.42 -10.25 2.50
CA ASP A 113 -23.92 -11.53 3.04
C ASP A 113 -24.13 -12.70 2.06
N TRP A 114 -23.48 -12.60 0.90
CA TRP A 114 -23.64 -13.58 -0.17
C TRP A 114 -22.94 -14.89 0.20
N HIS A 115 -23.69 -15.80 0.81
CA HIS A 115 -23.18 -17.11 1.24
C HIS A 115 -22.84 -18.07 0.08
N SER A 116 -23.28 -17.77 -1.15
CA SER A 116 -23.04 -18.62 -2.33
C SER A 116 -21.95 -18.06 -3.25
N ASN A 117 -20.82 -18.78 -3.33
CA ASN A 117 -19.68 -18.44 -4.20
C ASN A 117 -20.07 -18.22 -5.67
N ASN A 118 -21.05 -18.96 -6.18
CA ASN A 118 -21.48 -18.85 -7.58
C ASN A 118 -22.17 -17.51 -7.86
N MET A 119 -22.99 -17.01 -6.93
CA MET A 119 -23.63 -15.69 -7.09
C MET A 119 -22.62 -14.55 -6.99
N ALA A 120 -21.65 -14.65 -6.07
CA ALA A 120 -20.62 -13.62 -5.89
C ALA A 120 -19.77 -13.42 -7.15
N ILE A 121 -19.38 -14.51 -7.83
CA ILE A 121 -18.62 -14.45 -9.09
C ILE A 121 -19.44 -13.77 -10.19
N LEU A 122 -20.72 -14.14 -10.34
CA LEU A 122 -21.59 -13.64 -11.40
C LEU A 122 -21.87 -12.15 -11.24
N ILE A 123 -22.14 -11.71 -10.01
CA ILE A 123 -22.37 -10.30 -9.69
C ILE A 123 -21.07 -9.50 -9.78
N GLY A 124 -19.94 -10.06 -9.35
CA GLY A 124 -18.62 -9.44 -9.50
C GLY A 124 -18.26 -9.17 -10.97
N ILE A 125 -18.47 -10.14 -11.86
CA ILE A 125 -18.25 -9.95 -13.31
C ILE A 125 -19.19 -8.89 -13.86
N GLY A 126 -20.49 -8.97 -13.54
CA GLY A 126 -21.48 -8.00 -14.02
C GLY A 126 -21.15 -6.56 -13.61
N LEU A 127 -20.86 -6.34 -12.32
CA LEU A 127 -20.47 -5.03 -11.81
C LEU A 127 -19.12 -4.57 -12.32
N GLY A 128 -18.16 -5.47 -12.48
CA GLY A 128 -16.85 -5.15 -13.06
C GLY A 128 -16.97 -4.59 -14.47
N ILE A 129 -17.84 -5.18 -15.30
CA ILE A 129 -18.10 -4.68 -16.66
C ILE A 129 -18.76 -3.30 -16.61
N VAL A 130 -19.81 -3.12 -15.79
CA VAL A 130 -20.55 -1.85 -15.72
C VAL A 130 -19.67 -0.71 -15.20
N LEU A 131 -18.96 -0.94 -14.08
CA LEU A 131 -18.05 0.04 -13.49
C LEU A 131 -16.84 0.30 -14.38
N GLY A 132 -16.32 -0.74 -15.04
CA GLY A 132 -15.20 -0.62 -15.98
C GLY A 132 -15.54 0.24 -17.20
N ILE A 133 -16.71 0.04 -17.80
CA ILE A 133 -17.19 0.88 -18.91
C ILE A 133 -17.40 2.32 -18.42
N GLY A 134 -18.03 2.51 -17.26
CA GLY A 134 -18.26 3.84 -16.67
C GLY A 134 -16.96 4.62 -16.43
N LEU A 135 -15.99 3.99 -15.78
CA LEU A 135 -14.66 4.56 -15.55
C LEU A 135 -13.91 4.82 -16.86
N GLY A 136 -13.98 3.90 -17.83
CA GLY A 136 -13.36 4.07 -19.14
C GLY A 136 -13.88 5.30 -19.89
N LEU A 137 -15.20 5.55 -19.86
CA LEU A 137 -15.81 6.73 -20.46
C LEU A 137 -15.42 8.02 -19.74
N LEU A 138 -15.41 8.02 -18.41
CA LEU A 138 -14.95 9.16 -17.61
C LEU A 138 -13.49 9.50 -17.91
N ALA A 139 -12.64 8.48 -17.97
CA ALA A 139 -11.24 8.61 -18.30
C ALA A 139 -11.06 9.19 -19.72
N PHE A 140 -11.78 8.66 -20.71
CA PHE A 140 -11.76 9.18 -22.08
C PHE A 140 -12.16 10.67 -22.15
N LYS A 141 -13.18 11.07 -21.40
CA LYS A 141 -13.61 12.47 -21.29
C LYS A 141 -12.52 13.35 -20.66
N ALA A 142 -11.90 12.90 -19.58
CA ALA A 142 -10.80 13.61 -18.92
C ALA A 142 -9.59 13.80 -19.87
N MET A 143 -9.23 12.76 -20.62
CA MET A 143 -8.14 12.83 -21.59
C MET A 143 -8.44 13.80 -22.74
N THR A 144 -9.66 13.77 -23.27
CA THR A 144 -10.09 14.72 -24.31
C THR A 144 -10.02 16.17 -23.80
N GLY A 145 -10.36 16.39 -22.53
CA GLY A 145 -10.19 17.68 -21.86
C GLY A 145 -8.72 18.11 -21.76
N LEU A 146 -7.83 17.21 -21.34
CA LEU A 146 -6.41 17.46 -21.20
C LEU A 146 -5.73 17.77 -22.54
N VAL A 147 -6.09 17.02 -23.60
CA VAL A 147 -5.60 17.27 -24.96
C VAL A 147 -6.06 18.65 -25.45
N ARG A 148 -7.35 19.00 -25.29
CA ARG A 148 -7.85 20.34 -25.67
C ARG A 148 -7.12 21.46 -24.92
N PHE A 149 -6.84 21.27 -23.64
CA PHE A 149 -6.08 22.24 -22.83
C PHE A 149 -4.66 22.44 -23.37
N LEU A 150 -3.93 21.36 -23.65
CA LEU A 150 -2.59 21.40 -24.23
C LEU A 150 -2.58 22.05 -25.62
N THR A 151 -3.53 21.68 -26.50
CA THR A 151 -3.64 22.27 -27.84
C THR A 151 -3.95 23.77 -27.77
N ASN A 152 -4.84 24.21 -26.87
CA ASN A 152 -5.12 25.64 -26.71
C ASN A 152 -3.94 26.43 -26.14
N LYS A 153 -3.10 25.81 -25.30
CA LYS A 153 -1.91 26.45 -24.72
C LYS A 153 -0.77 26.60 -25.73
N TYR A 154 -0.58 25.64 -26.63
CA TYR A 154 0.49 25.67 -27.65
C TYR A 154 0.09 26.33 -28.98
N ARG A 155 -1.21 26.61 -29.18
CA ARG A 155 -1.72 27.32 -30.38
C ARG A 155 -1.78 28.84 -30.19
N LYS A 156 -1.61 29.33 -28.96
CA LYS A 156 -1.27 30.73 -28.65
C LYS A 156 0.23 30.89 -28.61
#